data_AF-A0AAF0EDA3-F1
#
_entry.id   AF-A0AAF0EDA3-F1
#
_cell.length_a   1.000
_cell.length_b   1.000
_cell.length_c   1.000
_cell.angle_alpha   90.00
_cell.angle_beta   90.00
_cell.angle_gamma   90.00
#
_symmetry.space_group_name_H-M   'P 1'
#
loop_
_entity.id
_entity.type
_entity.pdbx_description
1 polymer ?
#
loop_
_entity_poly.entity_id
_entity_poly.type
_entity_poly.pdbx_seq_one_letter_code
_entity_poly.pdbx_strand_id
1 'polypeptide(L)'
;MPQATLEVPAVYPVVGLYRLVHDEKLWRPMWDSCYRTVQRASLATLAWTFVSLPGQRLVSRLFLGRIGRAVGAKVAYSYMEHWAGFIGLPMPSFELLTTVLLVLNQVNMVFEMFLGKELRRFRATAYDATVASRGKSADFWTPFTEEFQQPPQAEAPAAPHGVRARAMDGLRRRVYHMLVRRGASILFGSVPIIGQLVTAALNALRYGEHMHKPYFAAKHMNAQQQAVWVEERRTAYFLFGLVASLLERVPLLGLVFSISNRIGAAMWAHDLEKRQHRFQTGELAPEEDKRPDLWASFAR
;
A
#
# COMPACT_ATOMS: atom_id res chain seq x y z
N MET A 1 -17.43 -7.62 -11.42
CA MET A 1 -16.37 -8.39 -10.74
C MET A 1 -17.05 -9.55 -10.06
N PRO A 2 -16.60 -10.79 -10.31
CA PRO A 2 -17.11 -11.97 -9.62
C PRO A 2 -16.79 -11.88 -8.11
N GLN A 3 -17.70 -12.33 -7.24
CA GLN A 3 -17.56 -12.23 -5.77
C GLN A 3 -16.36 -13.02 -5.21
N ALA A 4 -15.74 -13.88 -6.01
CA ALA A 4 -14.53 -14.64 -5.68
C ALA A 4 -13.34 -13.75 -5.24
N THR A 5 -13.31 -12.46 -5.62
CA THR A 5 -12.25 -11.54 -5.19
C THR A 5 -12.33 -11.16 -3.70
N LEU A 6 -13.47 -11.38 -3.04
CA LEU A 6 -13.60 -11.15 -1.60
C LEU A 6 -12.83 -12.19 -0.77
N GLU A 7 -12.64 -13.40 -1.30
CA GLU A 7 -11.87 -14.45 -0.62
C GLU A 7 -10.38 -14.14 -0.58
N VAL A 8 -9.88 -13.33 -1.53
CA VAL A 8 -8.46 -12.94 -1.62
C VAL A 8 -8.31 -11.42 -1.77
N PRO A 9 -8.48 -10.64 -0.70
CA PRO A 9 -8.38 -9.17 -0.75
C PRO A 9 -7.02 -8.63 -1.21
N ALA A 10 -5.97 -9.45 -1.10
CA ALA A 10 -4.65 -9.19 -1.66
C ALA A 10 -4.65 -8.92 -3.19
N VAL A 11 -5.71 -9.32 -3.91
CA VAL A 11 -5.81 -9.15 -5.37
C VAL A 11 -6.28 -7.74 -5.77
N TYR A 12 -6.99 -7.02 -4.90
CA TYR A 12 -7.56 -5.70 -5.23
C TYR A 12 -6.55 -4.63 -5.72
N PRO A 13 -5.29 -4.58 -5.25
CA PRO A 13 -4.27 -3.71 -5.84
C PRO A 13 -4.06 -3.95 -7.35
N VAL A 14 -4.07 -5.23 -7.77
CA VAL A 14 -3.93 -5.64 -9.16
C VAL A 14 -5.21 -5.36 -9.94
N VAL A 15 -6.39 -5.65 -9.36
CA VAL A 15 -7.67 -5.27 -9.97
C VAL A 15 -7.71 -3.75 -10.18
N GLY A 16 -7.22 -2.98 -9.21
CA GLY A 16 -7.14 -1.53 -9.26
C GLY A 16 -6.29 -1.05 -10.42
N LEU A 17 -5.16 -1.71 -10.67
CA LEU A 17 -4.30 -1.43 -11.82
C LEU A 17 -4.99 -1.79 -13.13
N TYR A 18 -5.58 -2.98 -13.20
CA TYR A 18 -6.36 -3.42 -14.36
C TYR A 18 -7.42 -2.39 -14.72
N ARG A 19 -8.18 -1.93 -13.72
CA ARG A 19 -9.23 -0.94 -13.94
C ARG A 19 -8.69 0.43 -14.31
N LEU A 20 -7.60 0.89 -13.68
CA LEU A 20 -6.95 2.13 -14.07
C LEU A 20 -6.64 2.12 -15.56
N VAL A 21 -6.03 1.06 -16.07
CA VAL A 21 -5.61 0.96 -17.48
C VAL A 21 -6.79 0.84 -18.46
N HIS A 22 -7.89 0.18 -18.07
CA HIS A 22 -8.99 -0.12 -18.98
C HIS A 22 -10.19 0.85 -18.89
N ASP A 23 -10.38 1.54 -17.77
CA ASP A 23 -11.50 2.46 -17.57
C ASP A 23 -11.13 3.86 -18.08
N GLU A 24 -11.61 4.21 -19.28
CA GLU A 24 -11.29 5.48 -19.93
C GLU A 24 -11.68 6.71 -19.11
N LYS A 25 -12.69 6.58 -18.24
CA LYS A 25 -13.11 7.66 -17.33
C LYS A 25 -12.09 7.91 -16.22
N LEU A 26 -11.20 6.95 -15.95
CA LEU A 26 -10.16 7.06 -14.93
C LEU A 26 -8.83 7.51 -15.54
N TRP A 27 -8.26 6.76 -16.49
CA TRP A 27 -6.90 7.06 -16.95
C TRP A 27 -6.81 8.23 -17.92
N ARG A 28 -7.78 8.45 -18.83
CA ARG A 28 -7.67 9.52 -19.82
C ARG A 28 -7.55 10.90 -19.16
N PRO A 29 -8.42 11.29 -18.21
CA PRO A 29 -8.29 12.58 -17.53
C PRO A 29 -6.99 12.72 -16.75
N MET A 30 -6.51 11.64 -16.13
CA MET A 30 -5.23 11.64 -15.40
C MET A 30 -4.05 11.82 -16.37
N TRP A 31 -4.06 11.10 -17.48
CA TRP A 31 -3.02 11.16 -18.50
C TRP A 31 -2.98 12.52 -19.16
N ASP A 32 -4.12 13.07 -19.58
CA ASP A 32 -4.20 14.39 -20.23
C ASP A 32 -3.69 15.50 -19.30
N SER A 33 -3.96 15.40 -17.99
CA SER A 33 -3.46 16.34 -16.98
C SER A 33 -1.93 16.27 -16.82
N CYS A 34 -1.33 15.08 -16.87
CA CYS A 34 0.09 14.89 -16.56
C CYS A 34 1.01 14.67 -17.78
N TYR A 35 0.48 14.47 -18.99
CA TYR A 35 1.25 14.12 -20.20
C TYR A 35 2.44 15.06 -20.46
N ARG A 36 2.19 16.38 -20.44
CA ARG A 36 3.25 17.38 -20.66
C ARG A 36 4.30 17.38 -19.55
N THR A 37 3.89 17.10 -18.32
CA THR A 37 4.78 16.99 -17.17
C THR A 37 5.62 15.72 -17.26
N VAL A 38 5.03 14.59 -17.68
CA VAL A 38 5.73 13.33 -17.96
C VAL A 38 6.77 13.52 -19.06
N GLN A 39 6.43 14.22 -20.15
CA GLN A 39 7.37 14.50 -21.24
C GLN A 39 8.57 15.33 -20.76
N ARG A 40 8.31 16.40 -19.99
CA ARG A 40 9.38 17.23 -19.40
C ARG A 40 10.24 16.44 -18.40
N ALA A 41 9.61 15.64 -17.55
CA ALA A 41 10.32 14.78 -16.60
C ALA A 41 11.21 13.78 -17.34
N SER A 42 10.71 13.16 -18.42
CA SER A 42 11.46 12.20 -19.24
C SER A 42 12.68 12.85 -19.89
N LEU A 43 12.53 14.04 -20.47
CA LEU A 43 13.64 14.80 -21.05
C LEU A 43 14.67 15.20 -19.99
N ALA A 44 14.21 15.68 -18.84
CA ALA A 44 15.07 16.04 -17.71
C ALA A 44 15.81 14.81 -17.16
N THR A 45 15.14 13.66 -17.03
CA THR A 45 15.76 12.39 -16.64
C THR A 45 16.83 12.00 -17.64
N LEU A 46 16.55 11.99 -18.94
CA LEU A 46 17.54 11.64 -19.95
C LEU A 46 18.79 12.52 -19.85
N ALA A 47 18.62 13.83 -19.84
CA ALA A 47 19.73 14.78 -19.68
C ALA A 47 20.52 14.54 -18.39
N TRP A 48 19.82 14.35 -17.26
CA TRP A 48 20.44 14.12 -15.97
C TRP A 48 21.18 12.78 -15.88
N THR A 49 20.63 11.71 -16.49
CA THR A 49 21.29 10.41 -16.56
C THR A 49 22.62 10.55 -17.32
N PHE A 50 22.65 11.21 -18.48
CA PHE A 50 23.91 11.43 -19.21
C PHE A 50 24.95 12.23 -18.40
N VAL A 51 24.53 13.32 -17.75
CA VAL A 51 25.42 14.15 -16.92
C VAL A 51 25.96 13.37 -15.72
N SER A 52 25.14 12.51 -15.13
CA SER A 52 25.50 11.77 -13.91
C SER A 52 26.23 10.45 -14.17
N LEU A 53 26.26 9.93 -15.41
CA LEU A 53 26.91 8.65 -15.76
C LEU A 53 28.34 8.48 -15.22
N PRO A 54 29.26 9.47 -15.33
CA PRO A 54 30.61 9.33 -14.78
C PRO A 54 30.60 9.17 -13.26
N GLY A 55 29.77 9.96 -12.56
CA GLY A 55 29.57 9.88 -11.12
C GLY A 55 28.91 8.58 -10.68
N GLN A 56 27.92 8.09 -11.44
CA GLN A 56 27.25 6.81 -11.19
C GLN A 56 28.23 5.64 -11.30
N ARG A 57 29.11 5.64 -12.31
CA ARG A 57 30.16 4.61 -12.44
C ARG A 57 31.15 4.67 -11.28
N LEU A 58 31.51 5.86 -10.80
CA LEU A 58 32.35 6.03 -9.62
C LEU A 58 31.66 5.51 -8.35
N VAL A 59 30.42 5.92 -8.10
CA VAL A 59 29.62 5.49 -6.95
C VAL A 59 29.37 3.99 -6.99
N SER A 60 29.02 3.41 -8.14
CA SER A 60 28.82 1.97 -8.31
C SER A 60 30.09 1.19 -7.92
N ARG A 61 31.27 1.60 -8.40
CA ARG A 61 32.55 0.99 -8.02
C ARG A 61 32.83 1.09 -6.51
N LEU A 62 32.56 2.26 -5.89
CA LEU A 62 32.72 2.46 -4.45
C LEU A 62 31.73 1.62 -3.63
N PHE A 63 30.49 1.50 -4.11
CA PHE A 63 29.42 0.74 -3.49
C PHE A 63 29.65 -0.77 -3.60
N LEU A 64 30.09 -1.26 -4.75
CA LEU A 64 30.52 -2.66 -4.95
C LEU A 64 31.76 -3.03 -4.11
N GLY A 65 32.50 -2.02 -3.64
CA GLY A 65 33.65 -2.15 -2.74
C GLY A 65 33.26 -2.27 -1.27
N ARG A 66 33.58 -1.24 -0.48
CA ARG A 66 33.51 -1.28 1.00
C ARG A 66 32.08 -1.08 1.54
N ILE A 67 31.27 -0.27 0.85
CA ILE A 67 29.95 0.16 1.35
C ILE A 67 28.90 -0.94 1.21
N GLY A 68 28.80 -1.58 0.03
CA GLY A 68 27.83 -2.65 -0.21
C GLY A 68 28.09 -3.90 0.63
N ARG A 69 29.34 -4.14 1.04
CA ARG A 69 29.67 -5.18 2.04
C ARG A 69 29.25 -4.76 3.45
N ALA A 70 29.52 -3.51 3.84
CA ALA A 70 29.16 -2.97 5.15
C ALA A 70 27.64 -2.92 5.38
N VAL A 71 26.86 -2.66 4.32
CA VAL A 71 25.38 -2.58 4.37
C VAL A 71 24.73 -3.91 3.93
N GLY A 72 25.45 -5.04 3.99
CA GLY A 72 24.87 -6.38 3.75
C GLY A 72 24.27 -6.63 2.35
N ALA A 73 24.45 -5.73 1.39
CA ALA A 73 23.79 -5.78 0.09
C ALA A 73 24.18 -7.03 -0.72
N LYS A 74 25.44 -7.46 -0.61
CA LYS A 74 25.92 -8.69 -1.27
C LYS A 74 25.29 -9.95 -0.65
N VAL A 75 25.09 -9.95 0.67
CA VAL A 75 24.42 -11.04 1.39
C VAL A 75 22.94 -11.12 1.00
N ALA A 76 22.25 -9.96 0.96
CA ALA A 76 20.89 -9.86 0.47
C ALA A 76 20.75 -10.42 -0.97
N TYR A 77 21.67 -10.02 -1.85
CA TYR A 77 21.71 -10.51 -3.22
C TYR A 77 21.92 -12.03 -3.29
N SER A 78 22.84 -12.60 -2.50
CA SER A 78 23.05 -14.05 -2.50
C SER A 78 21.83 -14.84 -2.03
N TYR A 79 21.07 -14.34 -1.05
CA TYR A 79 19.81 -14.97 -0.66
C TYR A 79 18.78 -14.90 -1.80
N MET A 80 18.67 -13.74 -2.46
CA MET A 80 17.76 -13.57 -3.59
C MET A 80 18.15 -14.46 -4.77
N GLU A 81 19.44 -14.59 -5.06
CA GLU A 81 19.98 -15.48 -6.10
C GLU A 81 19.69 -16.95 -5.80
N HIS A 82 19.83 -17.37 -4.53
CA HIS A 82 19.47 -18.73 -4.11
C HIS A 82 17.97 -19.02 -4.30
N TRP A 83 17.11 -18.12 -3.85
CA TRP A 83 15.66 -18.25 -4.03
C TRP A 83 15.25 -18.21 -5.50
N ALA A 84 15.85 -17.32 -6.29
CA ALA A 84 15.61 -17.23 -7.73
C ALA A 84 16.03 -18.52 -8.43
N GLY A 85 17.19 -19.10 -8.06
CA GLY A 85 17.64 -20.40 -8.54
C GLY A 85 16.67 -21.53 -8.18
N PHE A 86 16.10 -21.52 -6.98
CA PHE A 86 15.08 -22.49 -6.56
C PHE A 86 13.82 -22.45 -7.45
N ILE A 87 13.42 -21.28 -7.93
CA ILE A 87 12.27 -21.12 -8.85
C ILE A 87 12.66 -21.06 -10.33
N GLY A 88 13.92 -21.32 -10.68
CA GLY A 88 14.43 -21.35 -12.06
C GLY A 88 14.53 -19.98 -12.75
N LEU A 89 14.60 -18.89 -11.98
CA LEU A 89 14.65 -17.52 -12.50
C LEU A 89 16.10 -17.03 -12.64
N PRO A 90 16.58 -16.67 -13.86
CA PRO A 90 17.94 -16.20 -14.06
C PRO A 90 18.14 -14.82 -13.42
N MET A 91 19.21 -14.67 -12.64
CA MET A 91 19.53 -13.42 -11.95
C MET A 91 20.65 -12.65 -12.65
N PRO A 92 20.50 -11.32 -12.85
CA PRO A 92 21.56 -10.48 -13.41
C PRO A 92 22.69 -10.33 -12.39
N SER A 93 23.93 -10.14 -12.86
CA SER A 93 25.06 -9.93 -11.95
C SER A 93 24.80 -8.82 -10.93
N PHE A 94 25.38 -8.96 -9.73
CA PHE A 94 25.22 -7.97 -8.67
C PHE A 94 25.60 -6.54 -9.12
N GLU A 95 26.61 -6.40 -9.98
CA GLU A 95 27.01 -5.11 -10.57
C GLU A 95 25.95 -4.53 -11.52
N LEU A 96 25.36 -5.37 -12.38
CA LEU A 96 24.29 -4.94 -13.27
C LEU A 96 23.05 -4.53 -12.44
N LEU A 97 22.65 -5.35 -11.47
CA LEU A 97 21.50 -5.06 -10.61
C LEU A 97 21.68 -3.76 -9.84
N THR A 98 22.83 -3.57 -9.19
CA THR A 98 23.11 -2.34 -8.41
C THR A 98 23.11 -1.11 -9.29
N THR A 99 23.70 -1.17 -10.48
CA THR A 99 23.69 -0.06 -11.44
C THR A 99 22.28 0.26 -11.91
N VAL A 100 21.47 -0.75 -12.25
CA VAL A 100 20.07 -0.58 -12.65
C VAL A 100 19.26 0.04 -11.51
N LEU A 101 19.39 -0.44 -10.27
CA LEU A 101 18.68 0.11 -9.12
C LEU A 101 19.05 1.57 -8.83
N LEU A 102 20.32 1.95 -8.98
CA LEU A 102 20.77 3.34 -8.84
C LEU A 102 20.16 4.24 -9.91
N VAL A 103 20.14 3.80 -11.17
CA VAL A 103 19.51 4.53 -12.26
C VAL A 103 18.00 4.63 -12.01
N LEU A 104 17.32 3.54 -11.69
CA LEU A 104 15.88 3.53 -11.39
C LEU A 104 15.52 4.48 -10.24
N ASN A 105 16.32 4.50 -9.18
CA ASN A 105 16.12 5.44 -8.06
C ASN A 105 16.26 6.90 -8.51
N GLN A 106 17.24 7.19 -9.38
CA GLN A 106 17.40 8.51 -9.98
C GLN A 106 16.20 8.89 -10.84
N VAL A 107 15.71 8.00 -11.69
CA VAL A 107 14.49 8.23 -12.49
C VAL A 107 13.31 8.51 -11.56
N ASN A 108 13.12 7.69 -10.53
CA ASN A 108 12.02 7.83 -9.58
C ASN A 108 12.05 9.21 -8.88
N MET A 109 13.23 9.67 -8.44
CA MET A 109 13.39 10.99 -7.83
C MET A 109 12.98 12.14 -8.77
N VAL A 110 13.41 12.10 -10.03
CA VAL A 110 13.05 13.15 -11.02
C VAL A 110 11.55 13.12 -11.29
N PHE A 111 10.96 11.95 -11.49
CA PHE A 111 9.53 11.80 -11.72
C PHE A 111 8.71 12.27 -10.52
N GLU A 112 9.09 11.92 -9.29
CA GLU A 112 8.40 12.40 -8.08
C GLU A 112 8.47 13.92 -7.93
N MET A 113 9.63 14.52 -8.24
CA MET A 113 9.80 15.97 -8.17
C MET A 113 8.88 16.69 -9.16
N PHE A 114 8.78 16.20 -10.39
CA PHE A 114 7.96 16.82 -11.44
C PHE A 114 6.48 16.51 -11.29
N LEU A 115 6.12 15.25 -11.06
CA LEU A 115 4.73 14.79 -10.99
C LEU A 115 4.11 14.92 -9.59
N GLY A 116 4.87 15.29 -8.56
CA GLY A 116 4.40 15.23 -7.17
C GLY A 116 3.08 15.97 -6.90
N LYS A 117 2.83 17.11 -7.58
CA LYS A 117 1.55 17.85 -7.47
C LYS A 117 0.38 17.05 -8.08
N GLU A 118 0.55 16.56 -9.31
CA GLU A 118 -0.45 15.76 -10.02
C GLU A 118 -0.72 14.45 -9.27
N LEU A 119 0.32 13.74 -8.83
CA LEU A 119 0.18 12.50 -8.06
C LEU A 119 -0.62 12.71 -6.77
N ARG A 120 -0.40 13.82 -6.04
CA ARG A 120 -1.21 14.13 -4.85
C ARG A 120 -2.68 14.34 -5.21
N ARG A 121 -2.97 15.03 -6.30
CA ARG A 121 -4.34 15.23 -6.79
C ARG A 121 -4.98 13.90 -7.18
N PHE A 122 -4.31 13.10 -8.00
CA PHE A 122 -4.83 11.79 -8.44
C PHE A 122 -5.07 10.86 -7.25
N ARG A 123 -4.17 10.85 -6.26
CA ARG A 123 -4.35 10.11 -5.01
C ARG A 123 -5.55 10.58 -4.19
N ALA A 124 -5.89 11.87 -4.23
CA ALA A 124 -7.05 12.38 -3.51
C ALA A 124 -8.37 12.01 -4.22
N THR A 125 -8.38 11.98 -5.56
CA THR A 125 -9.61 11.83 -6.35
C THR A 125 -9.85 10.42 -6.88
N ALA A 126 -8.85 9.53 -6.91
CA ALA A 126 -8.96 8.22 -7.56
C ALA A 126 -10.06 7.34 -6.95
N TYR A 127 -10.26 7.39 -5.63
CA TYR A 127 -11.31 6.64 -4.96
C TYR A 127 -12.69 7.11 -5.44
N ASP A 128 -12.96 8.42 -5.32
CA ASP A 128 -14.26 9.01 -5.67
C ASP A 128 -14.56 8.88 -7.17
N ALA A 129 -13.54 9.07 -8.03
CA ALA A 129 -13.67 8.85 -9.46
C ALA A 129 -14.04 7.38 -9.78
N THR A 130 -13.50 6.43 -9.00
CA THR A 130 -13.85 5.01 -9.14
C THR A 130 -15.29 4.75 -8.72
N VAL A 131 -15.76 5.34 -7.62
CA VAL A 131 -17.16 5.24 -7.18
C VAL A 131 -18.09 5.86 -8.22
N ALA A 132 -17.77 7.06 -8.71
CA ALA A 132 -18.55 7.76 -9.74
C ALA A 132 -18.63 6.96 -11.05
N SER A 133 -17.50 6.38 -11.50
CA SER A 133 -17.45 5.56 -12.72
C SER A 133 -18.31 4.29 -12.64
N ARG A 134 -18.60 3.79 -11.42
CA ARG A 134 -19.50 2.65 -11.20
C ARG A 134 -20.98 3.00 -11.38
N GLY A 135 -21.34 4.29 -11.41
CA GLY A 135 -22.70 4.76 -11.67
C GLY A 135 -23.74 4.29 -10.65
N LYS A 136 -23.33 4.05 -9.41
CA LYS A 136 -24.25 3.72 -8.31
C LYS A 136 -24.77 5.01 -7.66
N SER A 137 -26.04 5.02 -7.26
CA SER A 137 -26.63 6.15 -6.53
C SER A 137 -26.03 6.27 -5.13
N ALA A 138 -26.22 7.42 -4.48
CA ALA A 138 -25.79 7.62 -3.10
C ALA A 138 -26.41 6.57 -2.15
N ASP A 139 -27.65 6.16 -2.42
CA ASP A 139 -28.40 5.16 -1.66
C ASP A 139 -27.81 3.74 -1.73
N PHE A 140 -26.82 3.53 -2.60
CA PHE A 140 -26.08 2.25 -2.65
C PHE A 140 -25.32 1.98 -1.34
N TRP A 141 -24.88 3.02 -0.63
CA TRP A 141 -24.18 2.88 0.65
C TRP A 141 -25.19 2.85 1.79
N THR A 142 -25.42 1.67 2.33
CA THR A 142 -26.36 1.47 3.43
C THR A 142 -25.67 1.63 4.79
N PRO A 143 -26.41 1.84 5.88
CA PRO A 143 -25.85 1.80 7.23
C PRO A 143 -25.17 0.45 7.52
N PHE A 144 -24.23 0.46 8.47
CA PHE A 144 -23.55 -0.76 8.90
C PHE A 144 -24.55 -1.81 9.41
N THR A 145 -24.46 -3.03 8.88
CA THR A 145 -25.21 -4.20 9.32
C THR A 145 -24.24 -5.24 9.84
N GLU A 146 -24.52 -5.79 11.02
CA GLU A 146 -23.70 -6.81 11.65
C GLU A 146 -23.78 -8.13 10.88
N GLU A 147 -22.63 -8.72 10.54
CA GLU A 147 -22.55 -9.97 9.77
C GLU A 147 -22.30 -11.20 10.65
N PHE A 148 -21.78 -11.00 11.86
CA PHE A 148 -21.36 -12.10 12.74
C PHE A 148 -22.36 -12.34 13.85
N GLN A 149 -22.56 -13.62 14.21
CA GLN A 149 -23.43 -13.98 15.33
C GLN A 149 -22.91 -13.45 16.67
N GLN A 150 -21.58 -13.42 16.84
CA GLN A 150 -20.90 -12.88 18.01
C GLN A 150 -19.81 -11.91 17.54
N PRO A 151 -20.05 -10.59 17.56
CA PRO A 151 -19.06 -9.63 17.14
C PRO A 151 -17.89 -9.59 18.13
N PRO A 152 -16.65 -9.40 17.65
CA PRO A 152 -15.51 -9.22 18.53
C PRO A 152 -15.71 -7.98 19.43
N GLN A 153 -15.29 -8.05 20.68
CA GLN A 153 -15.16 -6.89 21.55
C GLN A 153 -13.92 -6.09 21.15
N ALA A 154 -14.00 -5.40 20.00
CA ALA A 154 -12.95 -4.48 19.58
C ALA A 154 -13.14 -3.14 20.30
N GLU A 155 -12.23 -2.75 21.17
CA GLU A 155 -12.28 -1.42 21.79
C GLU A 155 -11.88 -0.36 20.76
N ALA A 156 -12.75 0.64 20.52
CA ALA A 156 -12.34 1.83 19.79
C ALA A 156 -11.09 2.42 20.46
N PRO A 157 -10.06 2.83 19.69
CA PRO A 157 -8.83 3.36 20.27
C PRO A 157 -9.17 4.55 21.18
N ALA A 158 -8.94 4.38 22.48
CA ALA A 158 -9.28 5.37 23.51
C ALA A 158 -8.65 6.72 23.15
N ALA A 159 -9.49 7.73 22.87
CA ALA A 159 -9.02 9.06 22.59
C ALA A 159 -8.51 9.69 23.90
N PRO A 160 -7.26 10.19 23.97
CA PRO A 160 -6.77 10.81 25.18
C PRO A 160 -7.67 11.99 25.57
N HIS A 161 -8.08 12.04 26.84
CA HIS A 161 -8.90 13.13 27.37
C HIS A 161 -8.02 14.30 27.83
N GLY A 162 -8.30 15.50 27.32
CA GLY A 162 -7.56 16.72 27.63
C GLY A 162 -6.44 17.07 26.64
N VAL A 163 -6.23 18.38 26.43
CA VAL A 163 -5.28 18.91 25.44
C VAL A 163 -3.84 18.46 25.72
N ARG A 164 -3.43 18.44 27.00
CA ARG A 164 -2.09 17.99 27.43
C ARG A 164 -1.90 16.48 27.23
N ALA A 165 -2.89 15.65 27.55
CA ALA A 165 -2.80 14.20 27.35
C ALA A 165 -2.74 13.84 25.85
N ARG A 166 -3.52 14.53 25.00
CA ARG A 166 -3.44 14.36 23.54
C ARG A 166 -2.10 14.78 22.97
N ALA A 167 -1.55 15.92 23.43
CA ALA A 167 -0.25 16.39 23.00
C ALA A 167 0.87 15.41 23.41
N MET A 168 0.81 14.91 24.65
CA MET A 168 1.83 14.02 25.21
C MET A 168 1.76 12.60 24.65
N ASP A 169 0.56 12.03 24.47
CA ASP A 169 0.40 10.74 23.79
C ASP A 169 0.75 10.86 22.29
N GLY A 170 0.40 11.97 21.65
CA GLY A 170 0.82 12.27 20.27
C GLY A 170 2.34 12.34 20.14
N LEU A 171 3.02 13.00 21.08
CA LEU A 171 4.47 13.05 21.14
C LEU A 171 5.08 11.66 21.42
N ARG A 172 4.56 10.94 22.41
CA ARG A 172 5.02 9.58 22.77
C ARG A 172 4.85 8.60 21.62
N ARG A 173 3.68 8.55 20.98
CA ARG A 173 3.44 7.73 19.78
C ARG A 173 4.35 8.15 18.64
N ARG A 174 4.60 9.44 18.45
CA ARG A 174 5.51 9.93 17.40
C ARG A 174 6.94 9.51 17.68
N VAL A 175 7.40 9.60 18.93
CA VAL A 175 8.73 9.16 19.37
C VAL A 175 8.85 7.64 19.30
N TYR A 176 7.89 6.88 19.83
CA TYR A 176 7.86 5.42 19.73
C TYR A 176 7.83 4.96 18.28
N HIS A 177 6.96 5.52 17.43
CA HIS A 177 6.98 5.22 16.01
C HIS A 177 8.29 5.64 15.36
N MET A 178 8.90 6.76 15.73
CA MET A 178 10.24 7.11 15.23
C MET A 178 11.29 6.09 15.68
N LEU A 179 11.33 5.71 16.96
CA LEU A 179 12.33 4.81 17.52
C LEU A 179 12.15 3.37 17.03
N VAL A 180 10.92 2.86 16.99
CA VAL A 180 10.63 1.52 16.46
C VAL A 180 10.81 1.49 14.96
N ARG A 181 10.27 2.46 14.21
CA ARG A 181 10.46 2.48 12.75
C ARG A 181 11.92 2.69 12.39
N ARG A 182 12.62 3.59 13.07
CA ARG A 182 14.04 3.89 12.77
C ARG A 182 14.96 2.81 13.32
N GLY A 183 14.70 2.27 14.50
CA GLY A 183 15.39 1.11 15.06
C GLY A 183 15.19 -0.14 14.23
N ALA A 184 13.96 -0.49 13.86
CA ALA A 184 13.69 -1.58 12.91
C ALA A 184 14.30 -1.30 11.52
N SER A 185 14.25 -0.07 11.04
CA SER A 185 14.91 0.28 9.77
C SER A 185 16.43 0.23 9.85
N ILE A 186 17.05 0.44 11.02
CA ILE A 186 18.50 0.32 11.21
C ILE A 186 18.90 -1.16 11.37
N LEU A 187 18.13 -1.94 12.15
CA LEU A 187 18.38 -3.35 12.42
C LEU A 187 18.07 -4.25 11.21
N PHE A 188 17.00 -3.97 10.47
CA PHE A 188 16.57 -4.73 9.29
C PHE A 188 16.86 -4.05 7.96
N GLY A 189 17.19 -2.74 7.94
CA GLY A 189 17.52 -2.03 6.71
C GLY A 189 18.97 -2.22 6.24
N SER A 190 19.79 -2.88 7.04
CA SER A 190 21.08 -3.47 6.62
C SER A 190 20.91 -4.67 5.69
N VAL A 191 19.68 -5.11 5.43
CA VAL A 191 19.36 -6.03 4.33
C VAL A 191 18.37 -5.32 3.39
N PRO A 192 18.86 -4.76 2.27
CA PRO A 192 18.00 -4.24 1.21
C PRO A 192 16.97 -5.31 0.84
N ILE A 193 15.69 -4.93 0.76
CA ILE A 193 14.50 -5.81 0.59
C ILE A 193 13.89 -6.30 1.91
N ILE A 194 14.61 -6.98 2.82
CA ILE A 194 13.99 -7.51 4.06
C ILE A 194 13.43 -6.37 4.91
N GLY A 195 14.16 -5.27 5.07
CA GLY A 195 13.66 -4.10 5.80
C GLY A 195 12.38 -3.51 5.19
N GLN A 196 12.23 -3.58 3.86
CA GLN A 196 11.03 -3.13 3.17
C GLN A 196 9.85 -4.07 3.40
N LEU A 197 10.08 -5.40 3.36
CA LEU A 197 9.09 -6.42 3.67
C LEU A 197 8.58 -6.28 5.11
N VAL A 198 9.49 -6.19 6.08
CA VAL A 198 9.17 -6.01 7.50
C VAL A 198 8.39 -4.71 7.71
N THR A 199 8.85 -3.60 7.14
CA THR A 199 8.16 -2.31 7.28
C THR A 199 6.78 -2.32 6.61
N ALA A 200 6.62 -3.03 5.49
CA ALA A 200 5.32 -3.20 4.84
C ALA A 200 4.38 -4.02 5.74
N ALA A 201 4.84 -5.15 6.28
CA ALA A 201 4.07 -6.00 7.19
C ALA A 201 3.66 -5.26 8.47
N LEU A 202 4.59 -4.56 9.13
CA LEU A 202 4.32 -3.80 10.35
C LEU A 202 3.25 -2.71 10.17
N ASN A 203 3.15 -2.14 8.97
CA ASN A 203 2.19 -1.07 8.67
C ASN A 203 0.98 -1.55 7.85
N ALA A 204 0.91 -2.84 7.52
CA ALA A 204 -0.04 -3.39 6.56
C ALA A 204 -1.48 -3.13 7.00
N LEU A 205 -1.84 -3.53 8.23
CA LEU A 205 -3.19 -3.34 8.76
C LEU A 205 -3.64 -1.88 8.71
N ARG A 206 -2.79 -0.97 9.21
CA ARG A 206 -3.05 0.48 9.23
C ARG A 206 -3.18 1.07 7.83
N TYR A 207 -2.37 0.58 6.90
CA TYR A 207 -2.42 1.03 5.51
C TYR A 207 -3.74 0.57 4.85
N GLY A 208 -4.16 -0.68 5.09
CA GLY A 208 -5.45 -1.20 4.61
C GLY A 208 -6.63 -0.42 5.16
N GLU A 209 -6.67 -0.21 6.49
CA GLU A 209 -7.69 0.62 7.16
C GLU A 209 -7.73 2.04 6.57
N HIS A 210 -6.56 2.66 6.38
CA HIS A 210 -6.47 4.01 5.81
C HIS A 210 -7.11 4.12 4.43
N MET A 211 -6.93 3.11 3.57
CA MET A 211 -7.50 3.09 2.23
C MET A 211 -9.03 2.93 2.22
N HIS A 212 -9.64 2.43 3.31
CA HIS A 212 -11.09 2.30 3.47
C HIS A 212 -11.76 3.44 4.25
N LYS A 213 -11.02 4.48 4.65
CA LYS A 213 -11.64 5.66 5.28
C LYS A 213 -12.80 6.28 4.48
N PRO A 214 -12.72 6.42 3.14
CA PRO A 214 -13.85 6.93 2.36
C PRO A 214 -15.08 6.01 2.43
N TYR A 215 -14.89 4.69 2.49
CA TYR A 215 -15.97 3.72 2.65
C TYR A 215 -16.65 3.86 4.00
N PHE A 216 -15.88 3.93 5.09
CA PHE A 216 -16.42 4.14 6.44
C PHE A 216 -17.18 5.46 6.56
N ALA A 217 -16.67 6.51 5.90
CA ALA A 217 -17.34 7.81 5.84
C ALA A 217 -18.66 7.73 5.06
N ALA A 218 -18.70 7.02 3.92
CA ALA A 218 -19.89 6.84 3.10
C ALA A 218 -21.01 6.08 3.83
N LYS A 219 -20.67 5.12 4.70
CA LYS A 219 -21.63 4.37 5.54
C LYS A 219 -21.92 5.04 6.89
N HIS A 220 -21.35 6.21 7.16
CA HIS A 220 -21.49 6.91 8.44
C HIS A 220 -21.11 6.06 9.68
N MET A 221 -20.10 5.19 9.55
CA MET A 221 -19.67 4.33 10.65
C MET A 221 -19.03 5.12 11.78
N ASN A 222 -19.47 4.90 13.02
CA ASN A 222 -18.81 5.44 14.20
C ASN A 222 -17.48 4.70 14.49
N ALA A 223 -16.65 5.24 15.40
CA ALA A 223 -15.32 4.66 15.67
C ALA A 223 -15.37 3.22 16.20
N GLN A 224 -16.43 2.87 16.96
CA GLN A 224 -16.64 1.52 17.48
C GLN A 224 -17.01 0.55 16.37
N GLN A 225 -17.91 0.94 15.47
CA GLN A 225 -18.30 0.16 14.28
C GLN A 225 -17.11 -0.04 13.35
N GLN A 226 -16.26 0.98 13.16
CA GLN A 226 -15.03 0.83 12.38
C GLN A 226 -14.06 -0.17 13.02
N ALA A 227 -13.89 -0.12 14.35
CA ALA A 227 -13.02 -1.05 15.07
C ALA A 227 -13.53 -2.51 14.94
N VAL A 228 -14.82 -2.72 15.17
CA VAL A 228 -15.48 -4.04 15.01
C VAL A 228 -15.34 -4.53 13.56
N TRP A 229 -15.68 -3.69 12.57
CA TRP A 229 -15.57 -4.01 11.14
C TRP A 229 -14.15 -4.45 10.72
N VAL A 230 -13.14 -3.71 11.19
CA VAL A 230 -11.75 -3.99 10.87
C VAL A 230 -11.29 -5.25 11.58
N GLU A 231 -11.70 -5.50 12.83
CA GLU A 231 -11.29 -6.68 13.57
C GLU A 231 -11.89 -7.97 12.99
N GLU A 232 -13.15 -7.92 12.55
CA GLU A 232 -13.80 -9.00 11.79
C GLU A 232 -13.03 -9.38 10.53
N ARG A 233 -12.44 -8.39 9.86
CA ARG A 233 -11.75 -8.54 8.57
C ARG A 233 -10.25 -8.28 8.70
N ARG A 234 -9.67 -8.50 9.87
CA ARG A 234 -8.28 -8.10 10.18
C ARG A 234 -7.27 -8.69 9.22
N THR A 235 -7.38 -9.99 8.95
CA THR A 235 -6.51 -10.69 7.99
C THR A 235 -6.67 -10.15 6.57
N ALA A 236 -7.90 -9.85 6.15
CA ALA A 236 -8.19 -9.26 4.85
C ALA A 236 -7.54 -7.87 4.70
N TYR A 237 -7.73 -7.00 5.69
CA TYR A 237 -7.09 -5.68 5.73
C TYR A 237 -5.57 -5.74 5.78
N PHE A 238 -5.03 -6.68 6.56
CA PHE A 238 -3.59 -6.93 6.62
C PHE A 238 -3.05 -7.36 5.26
N LEU A 239 -3.64 -8.38 4.61
CA LEU A 239 -3.15 -8.89 3.33
C LEU A 239 -3.26 -7.85 2.21
N PHE A 240 -4.41 -7.15 2.11
CA PHE A 240 -4.57 -6.03 1.19
C PHE A 240 -3.49 -4.97 1.42
N GLY A 241 -3.34 -4.53 2.67
CA GLY A 241 -2.40 -3.48 3.02
C GLY A 241 -0.94 -3.88 2.82
N LEU A 242 -0.59 -5.16 3.06
CA LEU A 242 0.73 -5.70 2.81
C LEU A 242 1.08 -5.62 1.33
N VAL A 243 0.23 -6.19 0.47
CA VAL A 243 0.46 -6.22 -0.99
C VAL A 243 0.47 -4.82 -1.57
N ALA A 244 -0.52 -3.99 -1.22
CA ALA A 244 -0.60 -2.60 -1.68
C ALA A 244 0.66 -1.79 -1.32
N SER A 245 1.12 -1.94 -0.07
CA SER A 245 2.32 -1.28 0.45
C SER A 245 3.59 -1.78 -0.27
N LEU A 246 3.70 -3.09 -0.54
CA LEU A 246 4.83 -3.64 -1.31
C LEU A 246 4.87 -3.13 -2.75
N LEU A 247 3.72 -3.10 -3.42
CA LEU A 247 3.62 -2.62 -4.81
C LEU A 247 3.99 -1.13 -4.92
N GLU A 248 3.65 -0.30 -3.91
CA GLU A 248 4.07 1.11 -3.85
C GLU A 248 5.59 1.30 -3.72
N ARG A 249 6.34 0.28 -3.27
CA ARG A 249 7.79 0.36 -3.11
C ARG A 249 8.58 -0.02 -4.36
N VAL A 250 7.90 -0.57 -5.37
CA VAL A 250 8.54 -0.89 -6.65
C VAL A 250 8.91 0.43 -7.35
N PRO A 251 10.18 0.68 -7.71
CA PRO A 251 10.58 1.92 -8.37
C PRO A 251 9.76 2.18 -9.64
N LEU A 252 9.35 3.43 -9.88
CA LEU A 252 8.47 3.89 -10.96
C LEU A 252 7.04 3.33 -10.94
N LEU A 253 6.89 1.99 -10.87
CA LEU A 253 5.58 1.36 -10.79
C LEU A 253 4.83 1.76 -9.52
N GLY A 254 5.55 2.04 -8.43
CA GLY A 254 4.99 2.50 -7.17
C GLY A 254 4.23 3.82 -7.29
N LEU A 255 4.58 4.68 -8.24
CA LEU A 255 3.83 5.91 -8.53
C LEU A 255 2.44 5.57 -9.08
N VAL A 256 2.37 4.58 -9.99
CA VAL A 256 1.11 4.08 -10.56
C VAL A 256 0.31 3.32 -9.51
N PHE A 257 0.96 2.42 -8.76
CA PHE A 257 0.32 1.66 -7.69
C PHE A 257 -0.22 2.55 -6.57
N SER A 258 0.42 3.70 -6.33
CA SER A 258 -0.13 4.67 -5.37
C SER A 258 -1.51 5.19 -5.78
N ILE A 259 -1.84 5.20 -7.07
CA ILE A 259 -3.17 5.55 -7.56
C ILE A 259 -4.04 4.29 -7.61
N SER A 260 -3.52 3.20 -8.18
CA SER A 260 -4.28 1.97 -8.40
C SER A 260 -4.72 1.30 -7.10
N ASN A 261 -3.95 1.40 -6.01
CA ASN A 261 -4.33 0.88 -4.69
C ASN A 261 -5.61 1.55 -4.16
N ARG A 262 -5.82 2.84 -4.45
CA ARG A 262 -7.04 3.58 -4.06
C ARG A 262 -8.23 3.16 -4.90
N ILE A 263 -8.02 2.90 -6.18
CA ILE A 263 -9.03 2.32 -7.09
C ILE A 263 -9.39 0.91 -6.61
N GLY A 264 -8.38 0.11 -6.25
CA GLY A 264 -8.52 -1.22 -5.66
C GLY A 264 -9.36 -1.21 -4.39
N ALA A 265 -9.06 -0.30 -3.46
CA ALA A 265 -9.83 -0.08 -2.25
C ALA A 265 -11.29 0.32 -2.51
N ALA A 266 -11.54 1.19 -3.49
CA ALA A 266 -12.91 1.54 -3.88
C ALA A 266 -13.68 0.36 -4.46
N MET A 267 -13.02 -0.51 -5.23
CA MET A 267 -13.65 -1.74 -5.72
C MET A 267 -13.90 -2.75 -4.62
N TRP A 268 -12.96 -2.89 -3.69
CA TRP A 268 -13.16 -3.75 -2.54
C TRP A 268 -14.35 -3.28 -1.70
N ALA A 269 -14.44 -1.98 -1.43
CA ALA A 269 -15.59 -1.37 -0.77
C ALA A 269 -16.92 -1.65 -1.50
N HIS A 270 -16.95 -1.57 -2.84
CA HIS A 270 -18.15 -1.94 -3.61
C HIS A 270 -18.55 -3.41 -3.46
N ASP A 271 -17.57 -4.32 -3.43
CA ASP A 271 -17.87 -5.75 -3.29
C ASP A 271 -18.27 -6.10 -1.85
N LEU A 272 -17.70 -5.44 -0.84
CA LEU A 272 -18.16 -5.50 0.55
C LEU A 272 -19.59 -4.97 0.71
N GLU A 273 -19.92 -3.85 0.06
CA GLU A 273 -21.28 -3.30 0.13
C GLU A 273 -22.30 -4.22 -0.52
N LYS A 274 -21.97 -4.85 -1.66
CA LYS A 274 -22.86 -5.88 -2.25
C LYS A 274 -23.09 -7.04 -1.30
N ARG A 275 -22.07 -7.46 -0.54
CA ARG A 275 -22.21 -8.50 0.48
C ARG A 275 -23.16 -8.04 1.60
N GLN A 276 -23.01 -6.81 2.08
CA GLN A 276 -23.93 -6.20 3.07
C GLN A 276 -25.38 -6.17 2.58
N HIS A 277 -25.64 -5.79 1.32
CA HIS A 277 -26.98 -5.84 0.73
C HIS A 277 -27.58 -7.26 0.81
N ARG A 278 -26.78 -8.29 0.51
CA ARG A 278 -27.24 -9.69 0.57
C ARG A 278 -27.58 -10.16 1.99
N PHE A 279 -26.84 -9.68 3.00
CA PHE A 279 -27.19 -9.89 4.40
C PHE A 279 -28.50 -9.19 4.78
N GLN A 280 -28.69 -7.95 4.35
CA GLN A 280 -29.92 -7.18 4.63
C GLN A 280 -31.15 -7.81 3.97
N THR A 281 -31.01 -8.39 2.77
CA THR A 281 -32.08 -9.12 2.09
C THR A 281 -32.30 -10.52 2.62
N GLY A 282 -31.48 -10.99 3.58
CA GLY A 282 -31.57 -12.34 4.14
C GLY A 282 -31.07 -13.47 3.23
N GLU A 283 -30.35 -13.14 2.15
CA GLU A 283 -29.74 -14.16 1.27
C GLU A 283 -28.53 -14.85 1.92
N LEU A 284 -27.87 -14.16 2.85
CA LEU A 284 -26.73 -14.67 3.60
C LEU A 284 -27.09 -14.77 5.08
N ALA A 285 -26.83 -15.93 5.68
CA ALA A 285 -27.01 -16.15 7.10
C ALA A 285 -25.82 -15.56 7.89
N PRO A 286 -26.05 -15.07 9.12
CA PRO A 286 -24.98 -14.59 10.00
C PRO A 286 -23.85 -15.62 10.16
N GLU A 287 -22.62 -15.18 9.93
CA GLU A 287 -21.45 -16.04 9.93
C GLU A 287 -21.06 -16.40 11.36
N GLU A 288 -20.72 -17.68 11.56
CA GLU A 288 -20.15 -18.16 12.82
C GLU A 288 -18.67 -17.76 12.87
N ASP A 289 -18.20 -17.29 14.04
CA ASP A 289 -16.82 -16.87 14.20
C ASP A 289 -15.87 -18.08 14.20
N LYS A 290 -15.37 -18.44 13.01
CA LYS A 290 -14.40 -19.52 12.80
C LYS A 290 -12.96 -18.99 12.70
N ARG A 291 -12.71 -17.75 13.12
CA ARG A 291 -11.38 -17.15 12.99
C ARG A 291 -10.38 -17.93 13.85
N PRO A 292 -9.25 -18.39 13.28
CA PRO A 292 -8.18 -18.92 14.10
C PRO A 292 -7.57 -17.76 14.91
N ASP A 293 -7.35 -17.98 16.20
CA ASP A 293 -6.76 -17.02 17.16
C ASP A 293 -5.25 -16.75 16.91
N LEU A 294 -4.86 -16.61 15.64
CA LEU A 294 -3.49 -16.33 15.20
C LEU A 294 -2.94 -15.02 15.80
N TRP A 295 -3.83 -14.12 16.21
CA TRP A 295 -3.50 -12.79 16.71
C TRP A 295 -3.56 -12.68 18.24
N ALA A 296 -4.22 -13.60 18.94
CA ALA A 296 -4.32 -13.61 20.40
C ALA A 296 -2.96 -13.83 21.09
N SER A 297 -1.99 -14.42 20.37
CA SER A 297 -0.60 -14.58 20.81
C SER A 297 0.25 -13.32 20.65
N PHE A 298 -0.11 -12.41 19.74
CA PHE A 298 0.62 -11.16 19.49
C PHE A 298 0.06 -9.95 20.28
N ALA A 299 -1.12 -10.10 20.89
CA ALA A 299 -1.78 -9.07 21.69
C ALA A 299 -1.46 -9.14 23.20
N ARG A 300 -0.76 -10.20 23.65
CA ARG A 300 -0.20 -10.36 25.00
C ARG A 300 1.26 -9.92 25.01
#